data_AF-A0A957CFJ5-F1
#
_entry.id   AF-A0A957CFJ5-F1
#
_cell.length_a   1.000
_cell.length_b   1.000
_cell.length_c   1.000
_cell.angle_alpha   90.00
_cell.angle_beta   90.00
_cell.angle_gamma   90.00
#
_symmetry.space_group_name_H-M   'P 1'
#
loop_
_entity.id
_entity.type
_entity.pdbx_description
1 polymer ?
#
loop_
_entity_poly.entity_id
_entity_poly.type
_entity_poly.pdbx_seq_one_letter_code
_entity_poly.pdbx_strand_id
1 'polypeptide(L)'
;GHYTPWQVEAAAHAIDLFYRFLFREREELHRQVWQQMTEMVMRAVITFLSGKTVPNPAGRLEADDLGYWLFNNSLYDVHPHLESQFCLRLPLIGIGAPAQFVLQAVADLLHTELVLPGHYAVANAVGTVAGNVMIATEALIYPRLSTEGLEVLGYYVQAGNGRSHFTDLDDALNHACALTHEQSAVAAQRAGAANPQIVLTQVENGMDSYRVLARAIGKPRLG
;
A
#
# COMPACT_ATOMS: atom_id res chain seq x y z
N GLY A 1 -15.62 9.60 -22.36
CA GLY A 1 -14.48 9.01 -21.62
C GLY A 1 -13.21 9.60 -22.17
N HIS A 2 -12.33 10.12 -21.33
CA HIS A 2 -11.13 10.87 -21.75
C HIS A 2 -9.83 10.02 -21.73
N TYR A 3 -9.93 8.69 -21.71
CA TYR A 3 -8.78 7.78 -21.75
C TYR A 3 -8.94 6.75 -22.87
N THR A 4 -8.05 6.76 -23.87
CA THR A 4 -8.21 6.05 -25.15
C THR A 4 -7.14 4.97 -25.51
N PRO A 5 -6.51 4.21 -24.59
CA PRO A 5 -5.66 3.08 -25.00
C PRO A 5 -6.36 1.71 -25.05
N TRP A 6 -7.63 1.59 -24.65
CA TRP A 6 -8.38 0.32 -24.61
C TRP A 6 -9.74 0.42 -25.30
N GLN A 7 -10.35 -0.73 -25.65
CA GLN A 7 -11.66 -0.79 -26.33
C GLN A 7 -12.74 -0.05 -25.54
N VAL A 8 -12.97 1.21 -25.94
CA VAL A 8 -13.92 2.14 -25.34
C VAL A 8 -15.33 1.57 -25.34
N GLU A 9 -15.70 0.78 -26.36
CA GLU A 9 -17.00 0.11 -26.44
C GLU A 9 -17.21 -0.94 -25.35
N ALA A 10 -16.22 -1.79 -25.06
CA ALA A 10 -16.33 -2.81 -24.02
C ALA A 10 -16.42 -2.18 -22.62
N ALA A 11 -15.61 -1.15 -22.36
CA ALA A 11 -15.72 -0.36 -21.13
C ALA A 11 -17.07 0.35 -21.03
N ALA A 12 -17.57 0.95 -22.12
CA ALA A 12 -18.89 1.58 -22.15
C ALA A 12 -20.01 0.57 -21.85
N HIS A 13 -19.97 -0.64 -22.44
CA HIS A 13 -20.97 -1.68 -22.22
C HIS A 13 -20.90 -2.26 -20.80
N ALA A 14 -19.70 -2.44 -20.24
CA ALA A 14 -19.53 -2.90 -18.86
C ALA A 14 -20.07 -1.87 -17.86
N ILE A 15 -19.81 -0.59 -18.08
CA ILE A 15 -20.35 0.49 -17.26
C ILE A 15 -21.88 0.59 -17.48
N ASP A 16 -22.41 0.40 -18.70
CA ASP A 16 -23.86 0.29 -19.00
C ASP A 16 -24.57 -0.86 -18.30
N LEU A 17 -23.93 -2.01 -18.16
CA LEU A 17 -24.42 -3.12 -17.36
C LEU A 17 -24.41 -2.80 -15.85
N PHE A 18 -23.33 -2.16 -15.38
CA PHE A 18 -23.22 -1.69 -13.99
C PHE A 18 -24.28 -0.61 -13.66
N TYR A 19 -24.56 0.30 -14.60
CA TYR A 19 -25.57 1.34 -14.45
C TYR A 19 -26.94 0.77 -14.16
N ARG A 20 -27.36 -0.27 -14.88
CA ARG A 20 -28.69 -0.87 -14.72
C ARG A 20 -28.92 -1.54 -13.37
N PHE A 21 -27.86 -1.94 -12.67
CA PHE A 21 -27.96 -2.73 -11.43
C PHE A 21 -27.84 -1.92 -10.14
N LEU A 22 -27.20 -0.74 -10.15
CA LEU A 22 -26.85 -0.03 -8.92
C LEU A 22 -27.31 1.43 -8.84
N PHE A 23 -27.57 2.14 -9.96
CA PHE A 23 -27.86 3.58 -9.95
C PHE A 23 -28.86 4.00 -11.04
N ARG A 24 -29.61 5.10 -10.83
CA ARG A 24 -30.66 5.54 -11.78
C ARG A 24 -30.14 6.27 -13.03
N GLU A 25 -28.96 6.89 -12.98
CA GLU A 25 -28.41 7.69 -14.09
C GLU A 25 -26.88 7.56 -14.28
N ARG A 26 -26.43 7.74 -15.53
CA ARG A 26 -25.04 7.53 -15.99
C ARG A 26 -24.01 8.45 -15.33
N GLU A 27 -24.39 9.70 -15.19
CA GLU A 27 -23.53 10.79 -14.74
C GLU A 27 -23.27 10.72 -13.23
N GLU A 28 -24.23 10.14 -12.50
CA GLU A 28 -24.19 10.02 -11.05
C GLU A 28 -23.07 9.10 -10.55
N LEU A 29 -22.88 7.93 -11.17
CA LEU A 29 -21.79 7.02 -10.81
C LEU A 29 -20.42 7.63 -11.11
N HIS A 30 -20.28 8.29 -12.27
CA HIS A 30 -19.01 8.91 -12.64
C HIS A 30 -18.62 9.97 -11.61
N ARG A 31 -19.58 10.81 -11.22
CA ARG A 31 -19.40 11.81 -10.16
C ARG A 31 -19.03 11.17 -8.82
N GLN A 32 -19.73 10.13 -8.39
CA GLN A 32 -19.45 9.45 -7.13
C GLN A 32 -18.08 8.79 -7.08
N VAL A 33 -17.68 8.07 -8.15
CA VAL A 33 -16.36 7.44 -8.22
C VAL A 33 -15.27 8.52 -8.14
N TRP A 34 -15.44 9.63 -8.87
CA TRP A 34 -14.47 10.71 -8.86
C TRP A 34 -14.34 11.40 -7.51
N GLN A 35 -15.49 11.65 -6.88
CA GLN A 35 -15.57 12.20 -5.54
C GLN A 35 -14.85 11.30 -4.53
N GLN A 36 -15.10 9.99 -4.58
CA GLN A 36 -14.42 9.02 -3.70
C GLN A 36 -12.92 8.94 -3.95
N MET A 37 -12.47 8.96 -5.22
CA MET A 37 -11.04 8.98 -5.53
C MET A 37 -10.38 10.25 -5.01
N THR A 38 -11.03 11.40 -5.19
CA THR A 38 -10.55 12.71 -4.71
C THR A 38 -10.43 12.72 -3.19
N GLU A 39 -11.47 12.30 -2.48
CA GLU A 39 -11.46 12.12 -1.02
C GLU A 39 -10.30 11.24 -0.55
N MET A 40 -10.10 10.09 -1.21
CA MET A 40 -9.07 9.13 -0.86
C MET A 40 -7.67 9.74 -1.01
N VAL A 41 -7.41 10.44 -2.11
CA VAL A 41 -6.12 11.09 -2.34
C VAL A 41 -5.90 12.24 -1.37
N MET A 42 -6.90 13.11 -1.17
CA MET A 42 -6.84 14.19 -0.17
C MET A 42 -6.48 13.67 1.21
N ARG A 43 -7.16 12.60 1.64
CA ARG A 43 -6.91 11.93 2.91
C ARG A 43 -5.49 11.40 3.00
N ALA A 44 -5.00 10.76 1.94
CA ALA A 44 -3.65 10.20 1.90
C ALA A 44 -2.58 11.29 2.00
N VAL A 45 -2.73 12.39 1.25
CA VAL A 45 -1.80 13.53 1.27
C VAL A 45 -1.74 14.16 2.65
N ILE A 46 -2.89 14.50 3.25
CA ILE A 46 -2.95 15.12 4.57
C ILE A 46 -2.38 14.17 5.63
N THR A 47 -2.74 12.88 5.59
CA THR A 47 -2.23 11.88 6.54
C THR A 47 -0.71 11.77 6.44
N PHE A 48 -0.17 11.69 5.22
CA PHE A 48 1.26 11.55 4.98
C PHE A 48 2.05 12.77 5.48
N LEU A 49 1.60 13.99 5.16
CA LEU A 49 2.34 15.22 5.49
C LEU A 49 2.20 15.61 6.96
N SER A 50 1.03 15.38 7.57
CA SER A 50 0.78 15.75 8.97
C SER A 50 1.22 14.67 9.97
N GLY A 51 1.35 13.42 9.54
CA GLY A 51 1.50 12.27 10.43
C GLY A 51 0.27 12.00 11.30
N LYS A 52 -0.89 12.59 10.97
CA LYS A 52 -2.16 12.45 11.70
C LYS A 52 -3.16 11.65 10.89
N THR A 53 -3.90 10.77 11.54
CA THR A 53 -4.99 10.04 10.88
C THR A 53 -6.17 10.97 10.63
N VAL A 54 -6.61 11.05 9.37
CA VAL A 54 -7.84 11.78 9.01
C VAL A 54 -9.03 10.82 9.12
N PRO A 55 -10.05 11.09 9.96
CA PRO A 55 -11.14 10.16 10.29
C PRO A 55 -11.93 9.68 9.06
N ASN A 56 -12.09 8.38 8.90
CA ASN A 56 -12.86 7.77 7.80
C ASN A 56 -14.32 7.52 8.25
N PRO A 57 -15.33 7.96 7.47
CA PRO A 57 -16.74 7.75 7.82
C PRO A 57 -17.18 6.28 7.90
N ALA A 58 -16.40 5.32 7.39
CA ALA A 58 -16.66 3.90 7.58
C ALA A 58 -16.42 3.38 9.02
N GLY A 59 -15.91 4.21 9.93
CA GLY A 59 -15.75 3.90 11.36
C GLY A 59 -16.86 4.47 12.25
N ARG A 60 -16.81 4.19 13.56
CA ARG A 60 -17.60 4.94 14.54
C ARG A 60 -17.05 6.37 14.61
N LEU A 61 -17.67 7.30 13.90
CA LEU A 61 -17.43 8.72 14.10
C LEU A 61 -18.07 9.14 15.43
N GLU A 62 -17.33 9.83 16.28
CA GLU A 62 -17.94 10.62 17.35
C GLU A 62 -18.65 11.81 16.70
N ALA A 63 -19.89 12.09 17.15
CA ALA A 63 -20.76 13.09 16.50
C ALA A 63 -20.19 14.53 16.52
N ASP A 64 -19.10 14.77 17.24
CA ASP A 64 -18.47 16.08 17.45
C ASP A 64 -16.96 16.08 17.08
N ASP A 65 -16.55 15.24 16.13
CA ASP A 65 -15.16 15.20 15.65
C ASP A 65 -14.84 16.41 14.76
N LEU A 66 -14.19 17.42 15.34
CA LEU A 66 -13.73 18.62 14.63
C LEU A 66 -12.78 18.29 13.46
N GLY A 67 -11.94 17.25 13.58
CA GLY A 67 -11.02 16.86 12.51
C GLY A 67 -11.75 16.31 11.29
N TYR A 68 -12.77 15.47 11.52
CA TYR A 68 -13.69 15.02 10.47
C TYR A 68 -14.44 16.20 9.84
N TRP A 69 -14.98 17.10 10.67
CA TRP A 69 -15.71 18.27 10.19
C TRP A 69 -14.85 19.18 9.33
N LEU A 70 -13.62 19.52 9.78
CA LEU A 70 -12.68 20.36 9.02
C LEU A 70 -12.34 19.74 7.66
N PHE A 71 -12.09 18.43 7.63
CA PHE A 71 -11.84 17.70 6.40
C PHE A 71 -13.05 17.74 5.46
N ASN A 72 -14.23 17.41 5.96
CA ASN A 72 -15.45 17.38 5.14
C ASN A 72 -15.82 18.77 4.61
N ASN A 73 -15.68 19.81 5.44
CA ASN A 73 -15.91 21.20 5.04
C ASN A 73 -14.93 21.65 3.96
N SER A 74 -13.69 21.16 3.98
CA SER A 74 -12.70 21.46 2.93
C SER A 74 -13.00 20.85 1.56
N LEU A 75 -13.86 19.84 1.50
CA LEU A 75 -14.22 19.18 0.25
C LEU A 75 -15.57 19.65 -0.31
N TYR A 76 -16.50 19.99 0.58
CA TYR A 76 -17.91 20.14 0.23
C TYR A 76 -18.55 21.45 0.66
N ASP A 77 -17.81 22.32 1.34
CA ASP A 77 -18.32 23.61 1.84
C ASP A 77 -19.65 23.43 2.59
N VAL A 78 -19.62 22.63 3.66
CA VAL A 78 -20.83 22.15 4.36
C VAL A 78 -21.41 23.17 5.33
N HIS A 79 -20.78 24.33 5.51
CA HIS A 79 -21.19 25.33 6.49
C HIS A 79 -21.25 26.75 5.90
N PRO A 80 -22.37 27.49 6.08
CA PRO A 80 -22.61 28.75 5.38
C PRO A 80 -21.70 29.92 5.77
N HIS A 81 -20.98 29.83 6.90
CA HIS A 81 -20.17 30.93 7.43
C HIS A 81 -18.72 30.56 7.76
N LEU A 82 -18.36 29.27 7.68
CA LEU A 82 -17.04 28.80 8.09
C LEU A 82 -16.44 28.00 6.96
N GLU A 83 -15.22 28.38 6.59
CA GLU A 83 -14.46 27.73 5.54
C GLU A 83 -13.26 27.00 6.15
N SER A 84 -12.95 25.84 5.57
CA SER A 84 -11.78 25.04 5.91
C SER A 84 -11.01 24.76 4.64
N GLN A 85 -9.72 25.08 4.59
CA GLN A 85 -8.88 24.81 3.42
C GLN A 85 -7.59 24.11 3.84
N PHE A 86 -7.11 23.21 3.00
CA PHE A 86 -5.77 22.66 3.08
C PHE A 86 -4.95 23.19 1.92
N CYS A 87 -3.82 23.83 2.19
CA CYS A 87 -2.96 24.37 1.14
C CYS A 87 -1.62 23.64 1.11
N LEU A 88 -1.27 23.06 -0.03
CA LEU A 88 0.05 22.50 -0.25
C LEU A 88 1.04 23.61 -0.63
N ARG A 89 2.16 23.64 0.08
CA ARG A 89 3.27 24.57 -0.22
C ARG A 89 4.20 24.08 -1.35
N LEU A 90 3.89 22.91 -1.91
CA LEU A 90 4.67 22.24 -2.94
C LEU A 90 3.74 21.81 -4.08
N PRO A 91 4.23 21.78 -5.34
CA PRO A 91 3.46 21.28 -6.46
C PRO A 91 3.15 19.80 -6.27
N LEU A 92 1.98 19.39 -6.78
CA LEU A 92 1.58 17.99 -6.88
C LEU A 92 2.15 17.42 -8.17
N ILE A 93 2.98 16.38 -8.09
CA ILE A 93 3.54 15.74 -9.28
C ILE A 93 2.73 14.50 -9.62
N GLY A 94 2.06 14.52 -10.79
CA GLY A 94 1.24 13.41 -11.24
C GLY A 94 2.02 12.42 -12.10
N ILE A 95 2.00 11.14 -11.70
CA ILE A 95 2.58 10.02 -12.46
C ILE A 95 1.54 8.92 -12.69
N GLY A 96 1.63 8.28 -13.85
CA GLY A 96 0.70 7.25 -14.28
C GLY A 96 -0.44 7.77 -15.15
N ALA A 97 -0.95 6.87 -15.97
CA ALA A 97 -2.08 7.04 -16.88
C ALA A 97 -3.23 7.95 -16.39
N PRO A 98 -3.84 7.72 -15.20
CA PRO A 98 -5.00 8.48 -14.76
C PRO A 98 -4.65 9.80 -14.04
N ALA A 99 -3.36 10.12 -13.86
CA ALA A 99 -2.91 11.22 -13.00
C ALA A 99 -3.52 12.57 -13.39
N GLN A 100 -3.55 12.88 -14.69
CA GLN A 100 -4.15 14.13 -15.18
C GLN A 100 -5.60 14.30 -14.76
N PHE A 101 -6.35 13.21 -14.75
CA PHE A 101 -7.78 13.26 -14.46
C PHE A 101 -7.98 13.36 -12.94
N VAL A 102 -7.39 12.44 -12.18
CA VAL A 102 -7.67 12.31 -10.74
C VAL A 102 -7.04 13.45 -9.94
N LEU A 103 -5.82 13.86 -10.29
CA LEU A 103 -5.05 14.78 -9.47
C LEU A 103 -5.35 16.26 -9.72
N GLN A 104 -6.05 16.60 -10.81
CA GLN A 104 -6.40 18.00 -11.05
C GLN A 104 -7.35 18.51 -9.97
N ALA A 105 -8.45 17.78 -9.71
CA ALA A 105 -9.39 18.14 -8.65
C ALA A 105 -8.72 18.19 -7.27
N VAL A 106 -7.75 17.31 -7.02
CA VAL A 106 -6.95 17.30 -5.78
C VAL A 106 -6.04 18.52 -5.69
N ALA A 107 -5.37 18.90 -6.78
CA ALA A 107 -4.50 20.08 -6.82
C ALA A 107 -5.30 21.37 -6.58
N ASP A 108 -6.51 21.45 -7.15
CA ASP A 108 -7.42 22.58 -6.96
C ASP A 108 -7.85 22.70 -5.49
N LEU A 109 -8.28 21.59 -4.87
CA LEU A 109 -8.65 21.53 -3.44
C LEU A 109 -7.47 21.79 -2.49
N LEU A 110 -6.25 21.48 -2.94
CA LEU A 110 -5.03 21.72 -2.18
C LEU A 110 -4.37 23.06 -2.51
N HIS A 111 -5.01 23.88 -3.32
CA HIS A 111 -4.53 25.20 -3.75
C HIS A 111 -3.07 25.16 -4.23
N THR A 112 -2.73 24.17 -5.06
CA THR A 112 -1.38 23.98 -5.60
C THR A 112 -1.38 23.67 -7.09
N GLU A 113 -0.20 23.75 -7.70
CA GLU A 113 0.01 23.40 -9.10
C GLU A 113 0.08 21.88 -9.29
N LEU A 114 -0.63 21.35 -10.29
CA LEU A 114 -0.39 20.00 -10.80
C LEU A 114 0.68 20.04 -11.90
N VAL A 115 1.81 19.38 -11.64
CA VAL A 115 2.88 19.18 -12.62
C VAL A 115 2.80 17.76 -13.18
N LEU A 116 2.69 17.65 -14.50
CA LEU A 116 2.72 16.37 -15.21
C LEU A 116 4.03 16.28 -16.03
N PRO A 117 5.04 15.53 -15.55
CA PRO A 117 6.30 15.38 -16.28
C PRO A 117 6.11 14.71 -17.64
N GLY A 118 7.09 14.89 -18.55
CA GLY A 118 7.09 14.17 -19.82
C GLY A 118 6.93 12.65 -19.62
N HIS A 119 6.11 12.02 -20.46
CA HIS A 119 5.80 10.58 -20.37
C HIS A 119 5.16 10.12 -19.05
N TYR A 120 4.53 11.00 -18.26
CA TYR A 120 3.87 10.64 -16.99
C TYR A 120 2.93 9.42 -17.13
N ALA A 121 2.20 9.31 -18.25
CA ALA A 121 1.23 8.24 -18.48
C ALA A 121 1.85 6.82 -18.45
N VAL A 122 3.12 6.69 -18.84
CA VAL A 122 3.86 5.41 -18.84
C VAL A 122 4.83 5.28 -17.66
N ALA A 123 4.86 6.25 -16.74
CA ALA A 123 5.76 6.24 -15.58
C ALA A 123 5.53 5.03 -14.67
N ASN A 124 4.31 4.50 -14.57
CA ASN A 124 4.06 3.23 -13.86
C ASN A 124 4.80 2.05 -14.53
N ALA A 125 4.80 1.98 -15.86
CA ALA A 125 5.51 0.94 -16.59
C ALA A 125 7.04 1.13 -16.49
N VAL A 126 7.53 2.38 -16.58
CA VAL A 126 8.95 2.71 -16.41
C VAL A 126 9.40 2.46 -14.96
N GLY A 127 8.59 2.78 -13.96
CA GLY A 127 8.88 2.55 -12.54
C GLY A 127 8.88 1.07 -12.16
N THR A 128 8.10 0.24 -12.85
CA THR A 128 8.18 -1.23 -12.73
C THR A 128 9.42 -1.79 -13.43
N VAL A 129 9.81 -1.25 -14.59
CA VAL A 129 10.99 -1.72 -15.35
C VAL A 129 12.31 -1.19 -14.78
N ALA A 130 12.32 0.01 -14.20
CA ALA A 130 13.45 0.60 -13.47
C ALA A 130 13.40 0.30 -11.96
N GLY A 131 12.39 -0.46 -11.52
CA GLY A 131 12.12 -0.75 -10.12
C GLY A 131 13.19 -1.64 -9.52
N ASN A 132 13.58 -1.35 -8.28
CA ASN A 132 14.44 -2.24 -7.51
C ASN A 132 13.80 -3.64 -7.47
N VAL A 133 14.60 -4.67 -7.68
CA VAL A 133 14.25 -6.06 -7.38
C VAL A 133 13.98 -6.14 -5.89
N MET A 134 12.75 -6.45 -5.52
CA MET A 134 12.32 -6.66 -4.14
C MET A 134 11.87 -8.10 -3.96
N ILE A 135 12.50 -8.81 -3.04
CA ILE A 135 12.14 -10.18 -2.65
C ILE A 135 11.89 -10.23 -1.15
N ALA A 136 10.84 -10.94 -0.73
CA ALA A 136 10.58 -11.23 0.68
C ALA A 136 10.58 -12.75 0.88
N THR A 137 11.28 -13.22 1.92
CA THR A 137 11.25 -14.60 2.38
C THR A 137 10.95 -14.64 3.86
N GLU A 138 10.42 -15.76 4.33
CA GLU A 138 10.01 -15.92 5.72
C GLU A 138 10.37 -17.28 6.31
N ALA A 139 10.57 -17.27 7.63
CA ALA A 139 10.63 -18.46 8.46
C ALA A 139 9.70 -18.30 9.66
N LEU A 140 8.97 -19.36 9.98
CA LEU A 140 8.11 -19.46 11.15
C LEU A 140 8.81 -20.32 12.20
N ILE A 141 8.80 -19.84 13.44
CA ILE A 141 9.30 -20.56 14.61
C ILE A 141 8.11 -20.81 15.52
N TYR A 142 7.88 -22.06 15.91
CA TYR A 142 6.80 -22.42 16.82
C TYR A 142 7.26 -23.46 17.85
N PRO A 143 6.74 -23.38 19.09
CA PRO A 143 7.19 -24.26 20.16
C PRO A 143 6.71 -25.68 19.91
N ARG A 144 7.56 -26.63 20.26
CA ARG A 144 7.20 -28.04 20.43
C ARG A 144 6.78 -28.23 21.87
N LEU A 145 5.50 -28.47 22.09
CA LEU A 145 4.98 -28.67 23.44
C LEU A 145 5.04 -30.14 23.87
N SER A 146 5.06 -30.37 25.18
CA SER A 146 4.81 -31.69 25.77
C SER A 146 3.41 -32.19 25.38
N THR A 147 3.15 -33.48 25.57
CA THR A 147 1.85 -34.09 25.25
C THR A 147 0.69 -33.41 25.98
N GLU A 148 0.96 -32.85 27.16
CA GLU A 148 -0.01 -32.12 27.98
C GLU A 148 -0.10 -30.62 27.62
N GLY A 149 0.77 -30.12 26.74
CA GLY A 149 0.77 -28.73 26.28
C GLY A 149 1.33 -27.72 27.28
N LEU A 150 1.90 -28.19 28.40
CA LEU A 150 2.30 -27.34 29.53
C LEU A 150 3.78 -26.92 29.51
N GLU A 151 4.62 -27.66 28.76
CA GLU A 151 6.06 -27.41 28.73
C GLU A 151 6.56 -27.30 27.29
N VAL A 152 7.43 -26.34 27.04
CA VAL A 152 8.16 -26.22 25.77
C VAL A 152 9.35 -27.17 25.79
N LEU A 153 9.31 -28.19 24.92
CA LEU A 153 10.36 -29.18 24.75
C LEU A 153 11.41 -28.79 23.69
N GLY A 154 11.17 -27.70 22.96
CA GLY A 154 12.02 -27.19 21.89
C GLY A 154 11.23 -26.34 20.90
N TYR A 155 11.82 -26.06 19.74
CA TYR A 155 11.26 -25.22 18.70
C TYR A 155 11.43 -25.84 17.32
N TYR A 156 10.43 -25.64 16.47
CA TYR A 156 10.52 -25.95 15.05
C TYR A 156 10.70 -24.69 14.26
N VAL A 157 11.65 -24.70 13.32
CA VAL A 157 11.80 -23.66 12.30
C VAL A 157 11.27 -24.21 10.99
N GLN A 158 10.34 -23.50 10.36
CA GLN A 158 9.75 -23.83 9.08
C GLN A 158 9.99 -22.70 8.09
N ALA A 159 10.68 -22.99 7.00
CA ALA A 159 10.94 -22.04 5.91
C ALA A 159 10.79 -22.75 4.56
N GLY A 160 9.83 -22.29 3.75
CA GLY A 160 9.44 -22.98 2.52
C GLY A 160 9.04 -24.44 2.79
N ASN A 161 9.71 -25.39 2.12
CA ASN A 161 9.46 -26.83 2.26
C ASN A 161 10.33 -27.51 3.33
N GLY A 162 11.24 -26.78 3.97
CA GLY A 162 12.16 -27.31 4.98
C GLY A 162 11.63 -27.12 6.41
N ARG A 163 11.89 -28.10 7.26
CA ARG A 163 11.63 -28.02 8.71
C ARG A 163 12.84 -28.51 9.49
N SER A 164 13.29 -27.69 10.44
CA SER A 164 14.40 -27.98 11.35
C SER A 164 13.89 -27.96 12.79
N HIS A 165 14.57 -28.66 13.70
CA HIS A 165 14.23 -28.74 15.12
C HIS A 165 15.42 -28.29 15.97
N PHE A 166 15.12 -27.51 16.99
CA PHE A 166 16.10 -26.98 17.95
C PHE A 166 15.57 -27.16 19.36
N THR A 167 16.48 -27.33 20.32
CA THR A 167 16.10 -27.42 21.74
C THR A 167 15.95 -26.02 22.34
N ASP A 168 16.73 -25.06 21.84
CA ASP A 168 16.81 -23.70 22.33
C ASP A 168 16.19 -22.70 21.33
N LEU A 169 15.59 -21.64 21.85
CA LEU A 169 14.95 -20.60 21.05
C LEU A 169 15.97 -19.75 20.29
N ASP A 170 17.08 -19.37 20.92
CA ASP A 170 18.09 -18.53 20.30
C ASP A 170 18.73 -19.26 19.12
N ASP A 171 18.98 -20.57 19.26
CA ASP A 171 19.44 -21.42 18.15
C ASP A 171 18.41 -21.45 16.99
N ALA A 172 17.12 -21.57 17.31
CA ALA A 172 16.05 -21.56 16.32
C ALA A 172 15.97 -20.21 15.58
N LEU A 173 16.06 -19.10 16.30
CA LEU A 173 16.04 -17.74 15.76
C LEU A 173 17.27 -17.46 14.90
N ASN A 174 18.46 -17.82 15.38
CA ASN A 174 19.71 -17.66 14.65
C ASN A 174 19.68 -18.46 13.33
N HIS A 175 19.20 -19.70 13.39
CA HIS A 175 19.03 -20.52 12.19
C HIS A 175 18.00 -19.92 11.22
N ALA A 176 16.85 -19.46 11.72
CA ALA A 176 15.82 -18.82 10.90
C ALA A 176 16.32 -17.53 10.22
N CYS A 177 17.06 -16.69 10.94
CA CYS A 177 17.71 -15.49 10.41
C CYS A 177 18.72 -15.81 9.32
N ALA A 178 19.63 -16.77 9.56
CA ALA A 178 20.62 -17.18 8.57
C ALA A 178 19.96 -17.73 7.31
N LEU A 179 18.97 -18.62 7.47
CA LEU A 179 18.27 -19.27 6.38
C LEU A 179 17.48 -18.28 5.52
N THR A 180 16.70 -17.39 6.16
CA THR A 180 15.91 -16.37 5.44
C THR A 180 16.81 -15.33 4.77
N HIS A 181 17.93 -14.96 5.39
CA HIS A 181 18.91 -14.08 4.78
C HIS A 181 19.51 -14.71 3.51
N GLU A 182 19.98 -15.94 3.58
CA GLU A 182 20.54 -16.65 2.41
C GLU A 182 19.50 -16.81 1.29
N GLN A 183 18.29 -17.27 1.63
CA GLN A 183 17.22 -17.48 0.65
C GLN A 183 16.83 -16.18 -0.04
N SER A 184 16.68 -15.07 0.70
CA SER A 184 16.37 -13.76 0.12
C SER A 184 17.50 -13.25 -0.77
N ALA A 185 18.77 -13.45 -0.39
CA ALA A 185 19.93 -13.09 -1.19
C ALA A 185 19.93 -13.83 -2.54
N VAL A 186 19.80 -15.15 -2.50
CA VAL A 186 19.81 -16.02 -3.69
C VAL A 186 18.63 -15.69 -4.60
N ALA A 187 17.43 -15.52 -4.03
CA ALA A 187 16.24 -15.20 -4.79
C ALA A 187 16.33 -13.80 -5.44
N ALA A 188 16.85 -12.79 -4.73
CA ALA A 188 17.06 -11.46 -5.30
C ALA A 188 18.11 -11.47 -6.41
N GLN A 189 19.22 -12.20 -6.24
CA GLN A 189 20.22 -12.37 -7.29
C GLN A 189 19.65 -13.08 -8.54
N ARG A 190 18.85 -14.13 -8.36
CA ARG A 190 18.14 -14.83 -9.46
C ARG A 190 17.15 -13.91 -10.17
N ALA A 191 16.51 -13.01 -9.43
CA ALA A 191 15.64 -11.98 -9.98
C ALA A 191 16.40 -10.79 -10.60
N GLY A 192 17.74 -10.85 -10.68
CA GLY A 192 18.57 -9.89 -11.39
C GLY A 192 19.13 -8.76 -10.52
N ALA A 193 18.99 -8.81 -9.19
CA ALA A 193 19.53 -7.78 -8.30
C ALA A 193 21.07 -7.78 -8.28
N ALA A 194 21.68 -6.61 -8.50
CA ALA A 194 23.09 -6.36 -8.18
C ALA A 194 23.20 -5.95 -6.70
N ASN A 195 23.97 -6.71 -5.90
CA ASN A 195 24.25 -6.44 -4.49
C ASN A 195 23.00 -6.05 -3.68
N PRO A 196 22.00 -6.96 -3.55
CA PRO A 196 20.79 -6.65 -2.79
C PRO A 196 21.12 -6.37 -1.32
N GLN A 197 20.59 -5.26 -0.80
CA GLN A 197 20.57 -4.99 0.64
C GLN A 197 19.48 -5.83 1.28
N ILE A 198 19.79 -6.49 2.38
CA ILE A 198 18.87 -7.39 3.08
C ILE A 198 18.58 -6.81 4.46
N VAL A 199 17.28 -6.64 4.75
CA VAL A 199 16.79 -6.20 6.05
C VAL A 199 16.04 -7.37 6.68
N LEU A 200 16.46 -7.76 7.88
CA LEU A 200 15.79 -8.77 8.69
C LEU A 200 14.88 -8.10 9.70
N THR A 201 13.71 -8.70 9.94
CA THR A 201 12.78 -8.28 10.99
C THR A 201 12.23 -9.51 11.68
N GLN A 202 12.36 -9.55 13.00
CA GLN A 202 11.78 -10.57 13.86
C GLN A 202 10.50 -10.02 14.49
N VAL A 203 9.44 -10.81 14.49
CA VAL A 203 8.14 -10.47 15.06
C VAL A 203 7.68 -11.62 15.96
N GLU A 204 7.28 -11.30 17.18
CA GLU A 204 6.57 -12.23 18.06
C GLU A 204 5.12 -12.37 17.61
N ASN A 205 4.66 -13.61 17.44
CA ASN A 205 3.31 -13.94 16.98
C ASN A 205 2.42 -14.51 18.11
N GLY A 206 2.86 -14.39 19.37
CA GLY A 206 2.17 -14.94 20.54
C GLY A 206 2.35 -16.46 20.68
N MET A 207 1.99 -17.00 21.87
CA MET A 207 2.16 -18.43 22.21
C MET A 207 3.58 -18.96 21.92
N ASP A 208 4.61 -18.20 22.31
CA ASP A 208 6.03 -18.51 22.06
C ASP A 208 6.39 -18.80 20.59
N SER A 209 5.61 -18.26 19.66
CA SER A 209 5.89 -18.33 18.22
C SER A 209 6.49 -17.04 17.70
N TYR A 210 7.39 -17.17 16.72
CA TYR A 210 8.11 -16.06 16.12
C TYR A 210 8.07 -16.16 14.60
N ARG A 211 8.18 -15.03 13.93
CA ARG A 211 8.32 -14.94 12.48
C ARG A 211 9.55 -14.11 12.16
N VAL A 212 10.43 -14.64 11.34
CA VAL A 212 11.56 -13.91 10.77
C VAL A 212 11.23 -13.60 9.32
N LEU A 213 11.26 -12.32 8.98
CA LEU A 213 11.07 -11.81 7.63
C LEU A 213 12.39 -11.25 7.11
N ALA A 214 12.85 -11.73 5.96
CA ALA A 214 13.97 -11.13 5.24
C ALA A 214 13.45 -10.42 3.99
N ARG A 215 13.80 -9.13 3.84
CA ARG A 215 13.50 -8.33 2.65
C ARG A 215 14.79 -7.97 1.94
N ALA A 216 14.98 -8.51 0.74
CA ALA A 216 16.08 -8.17 -0.14
C ALA A 216 15.64 -7.11 -1.16
N ILE A 217 16.39 -6.02 -1.26
CA ILE A 217 16.14 -4.89 -2.17
C ILE A 217 17.42 -4.60 -2.94
N GLY A 218 17.39 -4.65 -4.26
CA GLY A 218 18.57 -4.31 -5.07
C GLY A 218 18.21 -3.74 -6.43
N LYS A 219 19.14 -3.01 -7.04
CA LYS A 219 18.95 -2.51 -8.40
C LYS A 219 19.07 -3.66 -9.41
N PRO A 220 18.23 -3.72 -10.45
CA PRO A 220 18.42 -4.71 -11.50
C PRO A 220 19.77 -4.50 -12.19
N ARG A 221 20.45 -5.60 -12.56
CA ARG A 221 21.61 -5.58 -13.47
C ARG A 221 21.10 -5.14 -14.83
N LEU A 222 21.30 -3.86 -15.16
CA LEU A 222 21.17 -3.39 -16.53
C LEU A 222 22.32 -4.05 -17.32
N GLY A 223 21.96 -4.91 -18.27
CA GLY A 223 22.91 -5.54 -19.20
C GLY A 223 23.57 -4.53 -20.12
#